data_AF-A0A1Y2LS86-F1
#
_entry.id   AF-A0A1Y2LS86-F1
#
_cell.length_a   1.000
_cell.length_b   1.000
_cell.length_c   1.000
_cell.angle_alpha   90.00
_cell.angle_beta   90.00
_cell.angle_gamma   90.00
#
_symmetry.space_group_name_H-M   'P 1'
#
loop_
_entity.id
_entity.type
_entity.pdbx_description
1 polymer ?
#
loop_
_entity_poly.entity_id
_entity_poly.type
_entity_poly.pdbx_seq_one_letter_code
_entity_poly.pdbx_strand_id
1 'polypeptide(L)'
;MYLNPTSEMVLTLSLTPCACGPVSHQEMARNTPSRVVSCHSDTKLLTMDVRSKPTLATLCEDVLLMISDFLGLLRPKGEAPVKSLSSVNRRLREILSPVLFRSLYINRPLSQLSRTPLTYEYASSLKIDMFGYMWWWCSGSYVSSTDALELFANTQRMSKLRRLEVSMMKRNLDIFVSAFEEVDDVQTFLLPGIETLVVTSAAAFFASHCPDLKRLIVEDAPSCMIETYIDIPTRLMPLQHNLVGTRLTQLTHFETSANWSAGEIAALVPCFPRLQYLHMRSDAFCYRASTATILELLGHNLKQLRVLKLNKVGSLPDMGYRALWKRSITACATEAQRRVLWAQNEARRVEAENNVVRLAFTHIETLHECWLGEERIARRAVGCDAIDSLSWVWQRSRENVDVYSQQSEWAAFGVEKEAAVVCSEVCT
;
A
#
# COMPACT_ATOMS: atom_id res chain seq x y z
N MET A 1 -18.90 29.90 -26.20
CA MET A 1 -17.93 31.00 -25.92
C MET A 1 -16.66 30.65 -26.68
N TYR A 2 -16.36 31.38 -27.76
CA TYR A 2 -15.12 31.21 -28.52
C TYR A 2 -13.95 31.79 -27.71
N LEU A 3 -12.86 31.04 -27.57
CA LEU A 3 -11.58 31.61 -27.19
C LEU A 3 -10.47 31.06 -28.10
N ASN A 4 -9.69 32.03 -28.55
CA ASN A 4 -8.62 32.02 -29.54
C ASN A 4 -7.40 31.20 -29.07
N PRO A 5 -6.68 30.48 -29.95
CA PRO A 5 -5.42 29.83 -29.61
C PRO A 5 -4.25 30.74 -30.02
N THR A 6 -3.61 31.40 -29.07
CA THR A 6 -2.21 31.89 -29.22
C THR A 6 -1.72 32.36 -27.86
N SER A 7 -0.95 31.52 -27.18
CA SER A 7 -0.04 31.95 -26.12
C SER A 7 1.12 30.97 -26.13
N GLU A 8 2.23 31.39 -26.75
CA GLU A 8 3.52 30.73 -26.59
C GLU A 8 3.93 30.83 -25.12
N MET A 9 4.01 29.68 -24.44
CA MET A 9 4.62 29.59 -23.12
C MET A 9 6.14 29.61 -23.29
N VAL A 10 6.76 30.76 -23.04
CA VAL A 10 8.21 30.89 -22.93
C VAL A 10 8.62 30.61 -21.48
N LEU A 11 9.12 29.40 -21.22
CA LEU A 11 9.76 29.07 -19.94
C LEU A 11 11.16 29.71 -19.89
N THR A 12 11.31 30.75 -19.07
CA THR A 12 12.60 31.38 -18.81
C THR A 12 13.15 30.83 -17.50
N LEU A 13 14.17 29.96 -17.56
CA LEU A 13 14.90 29.48 -16.38
C LEU A 13 15.93 30.55 -15.99
N SER A 14 15.65 31.31 -14.92
CA SER A 14 16.65 32.18 -14.29
C SER A 14 17.49 31.36 -13.30
N LEU A 15 18.74 31.08 -13.67
CA LEU A 15 19.73 30.57 -12.72
C LEU A 15 20.28 31.77 -11.93
N THR A 16 19.86 31.91 -10.68
CA THR A 16 20.53 32.79 -9.72
C THR A 16 21.82 32.11 -9.23
N PRO A 17 22.99 32.79 -9.24
CA PRO A 17 24.19 32.24 -8.66
C PRO A 17 24.12 32.31 -7.14
N CYS A 18 24.21 31.14 -6.48
CA CYS A 18 24.48 31.06 -5.05
C CYS A 18 25.89 31.59 -4.77
N ALA A 19 25.99 32.56 -3.87
CA ALA A 19 27.25 33.06 -3.34
C ALA A 19 27.89 32.00 -2.43
N CYS A 20 29.02 31.43 -2.83
CA CYS A 20 29.89 30.66 -1.96
C CYS A 20 30.90 31.61 -1.29
N GLY A 21 30.84 31.70 0.04
CA GLY A 21 31.88 32.33 0.84
C GLY A 21 33.14 31.45 0.93
N PRO A 22 34.33 32.03 1.17
CA PRO A 22 35.60 31.31 1.10
C PRO A 22 35.85 30.50 2.37
N VAL A 23 36.35 29.27 2.22
CA VAL A 23 36.98 28.52 3.31
C VAL A 23 38.45 28.29 2.95
N SER A 24 39.29 28.64 3.91
CA SER A 24 40.75 28.70 3.89
C SER A 24 41.45 27.34 3.79
N HIS A 25 42.58 27.35 3.10
CA HIS A 25 43.63 26.33 3.04
C HIS A 25 44.15 25.87 4.41
N GLN A 26 44.41 24.56 4.57
CA GLN A 26 45.70 24.07 5.09
C GLN A 26 45.92 22.58 4.75
N GLU A 27 47.18 22.28 4.44
CA GLU A 27 47.76 21.05 3.88
C GLU A 27 47.87 19.89 4.89
N MET A 28 47.87 18.64 4.38
CA MET A 28 48.96 17.68 4.66
C MET A 28 48.92 16.49 3.68
N ALA A 29 50.11 16.06 3.27
CA ALA A 29 50.40 15.20 2.12
C ALA A 29 50.77 13.75 2.48
N ARG A 30 50.90 12.91 1.42
CA ARG A 30 51.62 11.61 1.28
C ARG A 30 50.81 10.35 1.66
N ASN A 31 50.77 9.22 0.93
CA ASN A 31 51.61 8.63 -0.14
C ASN A 31 50.81 7.62 -1.01
N THR A 32 51.25 7.47 -2.26
CA THR A 32 50.92 6.56 -3.39
C THR A 32 51.23 5.05 -3.13
N PRO A 33 50.86 4.03 -3.99
CA PRO A 33 50.96 4.02 -5.47
C PRO A 33 49.79 3.44 -6.30
N SER A 34 49.49 4.22 -7.35
CA SER A 34 49.20 3.89 -8.75
C SER A 34 49.13 2.41 -9.17
N ARG A 35 47.96 2.00 -9.66
CA ARG A 35 47.79 0.98 -10.70
C ARG A 35 47.08 1.63 -11.89
N VAL A 36 47.83 1.81 -12.97
CA VAL A 36 47.35 2.31 -14.26
C VAL A 36 46.61 1.17 -14.95
N VAL A 37 45.32 1.37 -15.24
CA VAL A 37 44.60 0.65 -16.30
C VAL A 37 43.96 1.72 -17.17
N SER A 38 44.43 1.77 -18.41
CA SER A 38 44.01 2.70 -19.44
C SER A 38 42.57 2.43 -19.87
N CYS A 39 41.68 3.39 -19.68
CA CYS A 39 40.48 3.53 -20.52
C CYS A 39 40.80 4.59 -21.56
N HIS A 40 40.87 4.19 -22.83
CA HIS A 40 40.85 5.13 -23.95
C HIS A 40 39.54 5.92 -23.90
N SER A 41 39.63 7.15 -23.43
CA SER A 41 38.57 8.14 -23.53
C SER A 41 38.72 8.88 -24.85
N ASP A 42 37.98 8.45 -25.86
CA ASP A 42 37.61 9.33 -26.99
C ASP A 42 36.56 10.33 -26.47
N THR A 43 36.99 11.24 -25.60
CA THR A 43 36.18 12.35 -25.14
C THR A 43 36.14 13.38 -26.27
N LYS A 44 35.22 13.19 -27.21
CA LYS A 44 34.75 14.31 -28.04
C LYS A 44 34.05 15.29 -27.11
N LEU A 45 34.80 16.30 -26.65
CA LEU A 45 34.27 17.52 -26.09
C LEU A 45 33.32 18.12 -27.14
N LEU A 46 32.02 17.96 -26.92
CA LEU A 46 30.99 18.72 -27.61
C LEU A 46 31.17 20.18 -27.17
N THR A 47 31.92 20.94 -27.97
CA THR A 47 31.88 22.40 -27.92
C THR A 47 30.46 22.83 -28.30
N MET A 48 29.59 23.04 -27.31
CA MET A 48 28.31 23.69 -27.54
C MET A 48 28.59 25.14 -27.95
N ASP A 49 28.19 25.47 -29.16
CA ASP A 49 28.21 26.83 -29.67
C ASP A 49 27.31 27.71 -28.78
N VAL A 50 27.92 28.65 -28.07
CA VAL A 50 27.32 29.52 -27.03
C VAL A 50 26.21 30.42 -27.60
N ARG A 51 26.00 30.42 -28.92
CA ARG A 51 24.94 31.15 -29.60
C ARG A 51 23.60 30.42 -29.70
N SER A 52 23.54 29.12 -29.40
CA SER A 52 22.30 28.36 -29.43
C SER A 52 21.63 28.34 -28.05
N LYS A 53 20.44 28.95 -27.91
CA LYS A 53 19.66 28.80 -26.68
C LYS A 53 19.35 27.31 -26.51
N PRO A 54 19.67 26.69 -25.36
CA PRO A 54 19.32 25.29 -25.14
C PRO A 54 17.80 25.15 -25.26
N THR A 55 17.37 24.23 -26.13
CA THR A 55 15.96 23.88 -26.28
C THR A 55 15.71 22.55 -25.60
N LEU A 56 14.45 22.22 -25.31
CA LEU A 56 14.09 20.89 -24.78
C LEU A 56 14.59 19.75 -25.70
N ALA A 57 14.72 20.02 -27.00
CA ALA A 57 15.23 19.06 -27.99
C ALA A 57 16.75 18.82 -27.88
N THR A 58 17.52 19.71 -27.24
CA THR A 58 18.97 19.55 -27.07
C THR A 58 19.36 18.87 -25.75
N LEU A 59 18.40 18.61 -24.85
CA LEU A 59 18.65 17.89 -23.59
C LEU A 59 18.84 16.38 -23.87
N CYS A 60 19.71 15.73 -23.09
CA CYS A 60 19.87 14.27 -23.11
C CYS A 60 18.71 13.59 -22.38
N GLU A 61 18.53 12.28 -22.62
CA GLU A 61 17.41 11.51 -22.11
C GLU A 61 17.39 11.44 -20.58
N ASP A 62 18.55 11.27 -19.96
CA ASP A 62 18.69 11.23 -18.49
C ASP A 62 18.18 12.51 -17.82
N VAL A 63 18.47 13.67 -18.40
CA VAL A 63 17.99 14.96 -17.90
C VAL A 63 16.48 15.09 -18.08
N LEU A 64 15.93 14.59 -19.20
CA LEU A 64 14.49 14.62 -19.45
C LEU A 64 13.73 13.69 -18.50
N LEU A 65 14.27 12.51 -18.18
CA LEU A 65 13.73 11.59 -17.18
C LEU A 65 13.81 12.18 -15.77
N MET A 66 14.94 12.79 -15.40
CA MET A 66 15.09 13.49 -14.12
C MET A 66 14.08 14.63 -13.96
N ILE A 67 13.86 15.44 -15.02
CA ILE A 67 12.83 16.49 -15.03
C ILE A 67 11.43 15.87 -14.86
N SER A 68 11.14 14.76 -15.53
CA SER A 68 9.87 14.03 -15.39
C SER A 68 9.65 13.53 -13.96
N ASP A 69 10.66 12.93 -13.34
CA ASP A 69 10.59 12.45 -11.96
C ASP A 69 10.39 13.60 -10.97
N PHE A 70 11.10 14.71 -11.17
CA PHE A 70 10.95 15.92 -10.35
C PHE A 70 9.56 16.54 -10.47
N LEU A 71 9.00 16.58 -11.68
CA LEU A 71 7.62 17.03 -11.91
C LEU A 71 6.57 16.09 -11.29
N GLY A 72 6.90 14.81 -11.10
CA GLY A 72 6.09 13.87 -10.34
C GLY A 72 6.06 14.17 -8.83
N LEU A 73 7.19 14.61 -8.27
CA LEU A 73 7.34 14.93 -6.84
C LEU A 73 6.73 16.27 -6.43
N LEU A 74 6.74 17.27 -7.31
CA LEU A 74 6.32 18.64 -6.99
C LEU A 74 4.79 18.86 -6.95
N ARG A 75 3.95 17.82 -6.99
CA ARG A 75 2.55 18.00 -7.42
C ARG A 75 1.48 18.12 -6.33
N PRO A 76 0.61 19.16 -6.42
CA PRO A 76 -0.74 19.10 -5.88
C PRO A 76 -1.60 18.10 -6.69
N LYS A 77 -2.57 17.46 -6.03
CA LYS A 77 -3.46 16.45 -6.64
C LYS A 77 -4.18 17.01 -7.89
N GLY A 78 -4.01 16.38 -9.06
CA GLY A 78 -4.98 16.50 -10.17
C GLY A 78 -4.43 16.69 -11.59
N GLU A 79 -3.21 17.17 -11.78
CA GLU A 79 -2.64 17.30 -13.12
C GLU A 79 -1.73 16.09 -13.47
N ALA A 80 -1.52 15.79 -14.76
CA ALA A 80 -0.51 14.82 -15.23
C ALA A 80 0.55 15.49 -16.18
N PRO A 81 1.74 15.91 -15.69
CA PRO A 81 2.66 16.78 -16.45
C PRO A 81 3.31 16.00 -17.58
N VAL A 82 3.64 14.75 -17.28
CA VAL A 82 4.28 13.79 -18.16
C VAL A 82 3.42 13.56 -19.40
N LYS A 83 2.08 13.52 -19.24
CA LYS A 83 1.15 13.38 -20.36
C LYS A 83 1.22 14.59 -21.30
N SER A 84 1.20 15.80 -20.75
CA SER A 84 1.36 17.02 -21.55
C SER A 84 2.74 17.09 -22.22
N LEU A 85 3.82 16.78 -21.50
CA LEU A 85 5.18 16.74 -22.05
C LEU A 85 5.33 15.72 -23.18
N SER A 86 4.69 14.57 -23.05
CA SER A 86 4.70 13.54 -24.10
C SER A 86 3.98 13.95 -25.38
N SER A 87 3.11 14.96 -25.31
CA SER A 87 2.41 15.49 -26.49
C SER A 87 3.20 16.56 -27.25
N VAL A 88 4.30 17.07 -26.66
CA VAL A 88 5.09 18.17 -27.25
C VAL A 88 5.82 17.72 -28.51
N ASN A 89 6.46 16.54 -28.52
CA ASN A 89 7.06 15.96 -29.72
C ASN A 89 7.25 14.44 -29.61
N ARG A 90 7.56 13.80 -30.74
CA ARG A 90 7.74 12.34 -30.84
C ARG A 90 8.86 11.79 -29.96
N ARG A 91 10.00 12.49 -29.87
CA ARG A 91 11.14 12.07 -29.04
C ARG A 91 10.77 12.03 -27.56
N LEU A 92 10.07 13.05 -27.06
CA LEU A 92 9.58 13.08 -25.68
C LEU A 92 8.54 11.99 -25.44
N ARG A 93 7.66 11.71 -26.41
CA ARG A 93 6.74 10.57 -26.30
C ARG A 93 7.48 9.25 -26.15
N GLU A 94 8.49 9.01 -26.96
CA GLU A 94 9.28 7.76 -26.93
C GLU A 94 10.02 7.63 -25.58
N ILE A 95 10.72 8.67 -25.13
CA ILE A 95 11.45 8.68 -23.85
C ILE A 95 10.50 8.52 -22.64
N LEU A 96 9.33 9.17 -22.66
CA LEU A 96 8.40 9.17 -21.54
C LEU A 96 7.43 7.98 -21.57
N SER A 97 7.35 7.22 -22.67
CA SER A 97 6.44 6.07 -22.79
C SER A 97 6.59 5.05 -21.64
N PRO A 98 7.79 4.65 -21.23
CA PRO A 98 7.96 3.75 -20.08
C PRO A 98 7.32 4.29 -18.79
N VAL A 99 7.39 5.61 -18.57
CA VAL A 99 6.80 6.26 -17.38
C VAL A 99 5.29 6.40 -17.51
N LEU A 100 4.81 6.80 -18.69
CA LEU A 100 3.38 7.01 -18.98
C LEU A 100 2.55 5.73 -18.89
N PHE A 101 3.11 4.62 -19.38
CA PHE A 101 2.42 3.33 -19.45
C PHE A 101 2.79 2.40 -18.28
N ARG A 102 3.62 2.85 -17.33
CA ARG A 102 4.06 2.06 -16.17
C ARG A 102 2.90 1.54 -15.32
N SER A 103 1.92 2.41 -15.09
CA SER A 103 0.75 2.18 -14.24
C SER A 103 -0.51 2.49 -15.03
N LEU A 104 -1.33 1.48 -15.23
CA LEU A 104 -2.57 1.59 -15.98
C LEU A 104 -3.75 1.52 -15.02
N TYR A 105 -4.73 2.41 -15.23
CA TYR A 105 -6.01 2.36 -14.53
C TYR A 105 -7.13 2.24 -15.55
N ILE A 106 -7.89 1.16 -15.44
CA ILE A 106 -9.01 0.83 -16.30
C ILE A 106 -10.27 0.92 -15.45
N ASN A 107 -11.17 1.81 -15.83
CA ASN A 107 -12.50 1.95 -15.25
C ASN A 107 -13.59 1.82 -16.33
N ARG A 108 -13.28 1.13 -17.44
CA ARG A 108 -14.12 0.88 -18.62
C ARG A 108 -14.09 -0.61 -18.96
N PRO A 109 -15.02 -1.12 -19.78
CA PRO A 109 -14.94 -2.49 -20.31
C PRO A 109 -13.57 -2.77 -20.92
N LEU A 110 -13.04 -3.97 -20.68
CA LEU A 110 -11.66 -4.32 -21.07
C LEU A 110 -11.50 -4.37 -22.59
N SER A 111 -12.60 -4.63 -23.29
CA SER A 111 -12.70 -4.56 -24.76
C SER A 111 -12.31 -3.20 -25.33
N GLN A 112 -12.36 -2.13 -24.51
CA GLN A 112 -11.99 -0.77 -24.91
C GLN A 112 -10.52 -0.42 -24.64
N LEU A 113 -9.70 -1.32 -24.07
CA LEU A 113 -8.26 -1.06 -24.01
C LEU A 113 -7.68 -0.96 -25.40
N SER A 114 -7.05 0.18 -25.64
CA SER A 114 -6.23 0.35 -26.82
C SER A 114 -5.14 -0.72 -26.83
N ARG A 115 -5.12 -1.54 -27.89
CA ARG A 115 -4.13 -2.60 -28.11
C ARG A 115 -2.76 -2.03 -28.51
N THR A 116 -2.39 -0.86 -28.00
CA THR A 116 -1.11 -0.22 -28.30
C THR A 116 0.04 -1.06 -27.73
N PRO A 117 1.05 -1.43 -28.54
CA PRO A 117 2.18 -2.25 -28.08
C PRO A 117 2.87 -1.70 -26.83
N LEU A 118 2.95 -0.36 -26.72
CA LEU A 118 3.56 0.35 -25.57
C LEU A 118 2.89 0.00 -24.23
N THR A 119 1.58 -0.23 -24.24
CA THR A 119 0.81 -0.62 -23.05
C THR A 119 1.29 -1.98 -22.55
N TYR A 120 1.44 -2.95 -23.45
CA TYR A 120 1.87 -4.30 -23.09
C TYR A 120 3.37 -4.39 -22.78
N GLU A 121 4.18 -3.50 -23.35
CA GLU A 121 5.64 -3.50 -23.18
C GLU A 121 6.10 -2.90 -21.84
N TYR A 122 5.40 -1.87 -21.35
CA TYR A 122 5.86 -1.08 -20.19
C TYR A 122 5.00 -1.21 -18.93
N ALA A 123 3.79 -1.76 -19.02
CA ALA A 123 2.93 -1.92 -17.85
C ALA A 123 3.57 -2.81 -16.79
N SER A 124 3.77 -2.24 -15.60
CA SER A 124 4.28 -2.92 -14.41
C SER A 124 3.24 -3.01 -13.30
N SER A 125 2.22 -2.15 -13.35
CA SER A 125 1.08 -2.13 -12.45
C SER A 125 -0.21 -1.92 -13.23
N LEU A 126 -1.25 -2.69 -12.90
CA LEU A 126 -2.55 -2.62 -13.52
C LEU A 126 -3.63 -2.55 -12.45
N LYS A 127 -4.49 -1.52 -12.51
CA LYS A 127 -5.68 -1.39 -11.68
C LYS A 127 -6.92 -1.48 -12.57
N ILE A 128 -7.79 -2.42 -12.26
CA ILE A 128 -9.06 -2.66 -12.94
C ILE A 128 -10.16 -2.41 -11.93
N ASP A 129 -11.01 -1.44 -12.23
CA ASP A 129 -12.23 -1.24 -11.51
C ASP A 129 -13.40 -1.75 -12.34
N MET A 130 -13.80 -2.98 -12.06
CA MET A 130 -14.99 -3.59 -12.68
C MET A 130 -16.28 -2.91 -12.20
N PHE A 131 -16.20 -1.94 -11.28
CA PHE A 131 -17.31 -1.03 -10.98
C PHE A 131 -17.52 0.08 -11.98
N GLY A 132 -16.45 0.58 -12.59
CA GLY A 132 -16.30 1.98 -12.99
C GLY A 132 -17.50 2.90 -12.71
N TYR A 133 -17.86 3.16 -11.45
CA TYR A 133 -19.07 3.91 -11.08
C TYR A 133 -20.40 3.27 -11.56
N MET A 134 -21.49 3.51 -10.81
CA MET A 134 -22.87 3.18 -11.22
C MET A 134 -23.24 3.63 -12.66
N TRP A 135 -22.43 4.48 -13.28
CA TRP A 135 -22.57 4.96 -14.63
C TRP A 135 -22.67 3.87 -15.70
N TRP A 136 -21.89 2.78 -15.64
CA TRP A 136 -21.99 1.70 -16.66
C TRP A 136 -23.33 0.96 -16.63
N TRP A 137 -23.89 0.85 -15.43
CA TRP A 137 -25.21 0.29 -15.21
C TRP A 137 -26.29 1.19 -15.80
N CYS A 138 -26.14 2.51 -15.63
CA CYS A 138 -27.03 3.50 -16.24
C CYS A 138 -26.83 3.62 -17.76
N SER A 139 -25.66 3.24 -18.30
CA SER A 139 -25.35 3.35 -19.73
C SER A 139 -25.74 2.12 -20.56
N GLY A 140 -26.26 1.06 -19.94
CA GLY A 140 -26.66 -0.17 -20.63
C GLY A 140 -25.50 -0.95 -21.26
N SER A 141 -24.26 -0.64 -20.87
CA SER A 141 -23.06 -1.36 -21.32
C SER A 141 -22.82 -2.54 -20.36
N TYR A 142 -23.42 -3.68 -20.68
CA TYR A 142 -23.31 -4.88 -19.84
C TYR A 142 -21.91 -5.48 -19.92
N VAL A 143 -21.32 -5.76 -18.76
CA VAL A 143 -20.09 -6.57 -18.64
C VAL A 143 -20.49 -8.04 -18.87
N SER A 144 -19.78 -8.76 -19.73
CA SER A 144 -20.06 -10.17 -20.08
C SER A 144 -18.89 -11.10 -19.73
N SER A 145 -19.09 -12.42 -19.82
CA SER A 145 -18.02 -13.44 -19.58
C SER A 145 -16.77 -13.17 -20.41
N THR A 146 -16.95 -12.61 -21.61
CA THR A 146 -15.86 -12.16 -22.48
C THR A 146 -14.96 -11.11 -21.82
N ASP A 147 -15.46 -10.20 -20.99
CA ASP A 147 -14.61 -9.23 -20.27
C ASP A 147 -13.71 -9.94 -19.26
N ALA A 148 -14.20 -11.01 -18.60
CA ALA A 148 -13.37 -11.83 -17.72
C ALA A 148 -12.26 -12.55 -18.53
N LEU A 149 -12.58 -13.15 -19.67
CA LEU A 149 -11.58 -13.77 -20.55
C LEU A 149 -10.54 -12.75 -21.05
N GLU A 150 -10.99 -11.56 -21.45
CA GLU A 150 -10.11 -10.48 -21.88
C GLU A 150 -9.21 -9.96 -20.74
N LEU A 151 -9.65 -10.02 -19.48
CA LEU A 151 -8.83 -9.68 -18.32
C LEU A 151 -7.60 -10.59 -18.26
N PHE A 152 -7.81 -11.90 -18.28
CA PHE A 152 -6.71 -12.87 -18.24
C PHE A 152 -5.80 -12.72 -19.46
N ALA A 153 -6.38 -12.68 -20.66
CA ALA A 153 -5.62 -12.57 -21.90
C ALA A 153 -4.77 -11.28 -21.98
N ASN A 154 -5.32 -10.13 -21.57
CA ASN A 154 -4.57 -8.87 -21.57
C ASN A 154 -3.47 -8.86 -20.50
N THR A 155 -3.77 -9.40 -19.31
CA THR A 155 -2.81 -9.46 -18.19
C THR A 155 -1.62 -10.35 -18.56
N GLN A 156 -1.86 -11.52 -19.18
CA GLN A 156 -0.81 -12.42 -19.65
C GLN A 156 0.09 -11.81 -20.74
N ARG A 157 -0.44 -10.91 -21.57
CA ARG A 157 0.35 -10.19 -22.59
C ARG A 157 1.29 -9.14 -22.00
N MET A 158 1.06 -8.70 -20.77
CA MET A 158 1.89 -7.70 -20.09
C MET A 158 3.04 -8.38 -19.35
N SER A 159 4.12 -8.72 -20.06
CA SER A 159 5.24 -9.53 -19.53
C SER A 159 6.00 -8.90 -18.35
N LYS A 160 5.91 -7.58 -18.16
CA LYS A 160 6.53 -6.84 -17.04
C LYS A 160 5.57 -6.58 -15.89
N LEU A 161 4.32 -7.03 -15.97
CA LEU A 161 3.31 -6.77 -14.95
C LEU A 161 3.66 -7.53 -13.67
N ARG A 162 3.77 -6.79 -12.56
CA ARG A 162 4.08 -7.34 -11.23
C ARG A 162 2.98 -7.08 -10.21
N ARG A 163 2.18 -6.04 -10.42
CA ARG A 163 1.09 -5.64 -9.52
C ARG A 163 -0.23 -5.62 -10.27
N LEU A 164 -1.21 -6.34 -9.73
CA LEU A 164 -2.59 -6.33 -10.20
C LEU A 164 -3.51 -5.86 -9.07
N GLU A 165 -4.39 -4.93 -9.39
CA GLU A 165 -5.44 -4.45 -8.50
C GLU A 165 -6.80 -4.66 -9.16
N VAL A 166 -7.71 -5.41 -8.54
CA VAL A 166 -9.05 -5.70 -9.08
C VAL A 166 -10.12 -5.35 -8.07
N SER A 167 -10.97 -4.41 -8.45
CA SER A 167 -12.15 -4.01 -7.68
C SER A 167 -13.40 -4.57 -8.34
N MET A 168 -14.10 -5.49 -7.67
CA MET A 168 -15.36 -6.11 -8.10
C MET A 168 -16.35 -6.35 -6.93
N MET A 169 -17.63 -6.56 -7.26
CA MET A 169 -18.75 -6.76 -6.33
C MET A 169 -19.14 -8.21 -6.48
N LYS A 170 -19.82 -8.73 -5.47
CA LYS A 170 -20.29 -10.10 -5.47
C LYS A 170 -21.09 -10.49 -6.72
N ARG A 171 -21.94 -9.60 -7.23
CA ARG A 171 -22.73 -9.84 -8.47
C ARG A 171 -21.88 -10.02 -9.74
N ASN A 172 -20.63 -9.56 -9.74
CA ASN A 172 -19.72 -9.78 -10.86
C ASN A 172 -19.12 -11.19 -10.84
N LEU A 173 -19.29 -11.97 -9.76
CA LEU A 173 -18.81 -13.35 -9.68
C LEU A 173 -19.40 -14.22 -10.78
N ASP A 174 -20.68 -14.04 -11.11
CA ASP A 174 -21.39 -14.85 -12.12
C ASP A 174 -20.70 -14.74 -13.50
N ILE A 175 -20.15 -13.57 -13.82
CA ILE A 175 -19.40 -13.32 -15.06
C ILE A 175 -18.14 -14.21 -15.13
N PHE A 176 -17.45 -14.37 -14.00
CA PHE A 176 -16.27 -15.22 -13.91
C PHE A 176 -16.63 -16.69 -13.90
N VAL A 177 -17.69 -17.08 -13.18
CA VAL A 177 -18.21 -18.45 -13.19
C VAL A 177 -18.53 -18.89 -14.62
N SER A 178 -19.30 -18.09 -15.37
CA SER A 178 -19.58 -18.39 -16.78
C SER A 178 -18.31 -18.44 -17.64
N ALA A 179 -17.35 -17.53 -17.45
CA ALA A 179 -16.09 -17.58 -18.19
C ALA A 179 -15.26 -18.84 -17.89
N PHE A 180 -15.26 -19.34 -16.65
CA PHE A 180 -14.58 -20.57 -16.27
C PHE A 180 -15.29 -21.84 -16.76
N GLU A 181 -16.59 -21.78 -17.01
CA GLU A 181 -17.36 -22.85 -17.65
C GLU A 181 -17.14 -22.89 -19.17
N GLU A 182 -16.87 -21.74 -19.80
CA GLU A 182 -16.65 -21.62 -21.24
C GLU A 182 -15.28 -22.17 -21.70
N VAL A 183 -14.26 -22.20 -20.82
CA VAL A 183 -12.89 -22.59 -21.17
C VAL A 183 -12.34 -23.62 -20.19
N ASP A 184 -12.02 -24.81 -20.69
CA ASP A 184 -11.48 -25.91 -19.87
C ASP A 184 -9.99 -25.74 -19.52
N ASP A 185 -9.24 -24.99 -20.32
CA ASP A 185 -7.79 -24.84 -20.15
C ASP A 185 -7.42 -23.91 -18.98
N VAL A 186 -6.97 -24.53 -17.88
CA VAL A 186 -6.47 -23.86 -16.67
C VAL A 186 -5.36 -22.85 -16.97
N GLN A 187 -4.49 -23.11 -17.96
CA GLN A 187 -3.39 -22.19 -18.28
C GLN A 187 -3.88 -20.82 -18.77
N THR A 188 -5.07 -20.78 -19.38
CA THR A 188 -5.72 -19.54 -19.79
C THR A 188 -6.00 -18.61 -18.61
N PHE A 189 -6.19 -19.19 -17.42
CA PHE A 189 -6.56 -18.45 -16.21
C PHE A 189 -5.42 -18.23 -15.23
N LEU A 190 -4.20 -18.65 -15.56
CA LEU A 190 -3.04 -18.37 -14.72
C LEU A 190 -2.50 -16.97 -15.01
N LEU A 191 -2.07 -16.28 -13.96
CA LEU A 191 -1.48 -14.94 -14.01
C LEU A 191 -0.03 -15.01 -13.49
N PRO A 192 0.89 -15.66 -14.23
CA PRO A 192 2.28 -15.78 -13.82
C PRO A 192 2.95 -14.40 -13.78
N GLY A 193 3.93 -14.25 -12.89
CA GLY A 193 4.70 -13.02 -12.71
C GLY A 193 4.02 -11.95 -11.86
N ILE A 194 2.75 -12.11 -11.46
CA ILE A 194 2.07 -11.23 -10.52
C ILE A 194 2.56 -11.51 -9.10
N GLU A 195 3.30 -10.56 -8.54
CA GLU A 195 3.87 -10.67 -7.20
C GLU A 195 3.01 -9.97 -6.13
N THR A 196 2.23 -8.96 -6.53
CA THR A 196 1.33 -8.21 -5.65
C THR A 196 -0.08 -8.19 -6.21
N LEU A 197 -1.04 -8.65 -5.41
CA LEU A 197 -2.47 -8.63 -5.71
C LEU A 197 -3.20 -7.77 -4.69
N VAL A 198 -3.98 -6.81 -5.15
CA VAL A 198 -4.89 -6.00 -4.33
C VAL A 198 -6.30 -6.20 -4.84
N VAL A 199 -7.20 -6.69 -4.01
CA VAL A 199 -8.52 -7.12 -4.46
C VAL A 199 -9.60 -6.71 -3.49
N THR A 200 -10.81 -6.50 -3.98
CA THR A 200 -11.97 -6.48 -3.08
C THR A 200 -12.27 -7.88 -2.56
N SER A 201 -13.03 -7.98 -1.49
CA SER A 201 -13.51 -9.26 -0.94
C SER A 201 -14.11 -10.21 -1.99
N ALA A 202 -14.89 -9.68 -2.95
CA ALA A 202 -15.47 -10.48 -4.04
C ALA A 202 -14.45 -10.93 -5.10
N ALA A 203 -13.30 -10.26 -5.23
CA ALA A 203 -12.21 -10.65 -6.13
C ALA A 203 -11.15 -11.53 -5.45
N ALA A 204 -11.34 -11.92 -4.18
CA ALA A 204 -10.33 -12.66 -3.42
C ALA A 204 -9.91 -14.00 -4.07
N PHE A 205 -10.80 -14.63 -4.86
CA PHE A 205 -10.50 -15.87 -5.58
C PHE A 205 -9.34 -15.73 -6.59
N PHE A 206 -9.06 -14.51 -7.09
CA PHE A 206 -7.92 -14.25 -7.99
C PHE A 206 -6.57 -14.63 -7.38
N ALA A 207 -6.47 -14.71 -6.04
CA ALA A 207 -5.25 -15.15 -5.38
C ALA A 207 -4.82 -16.55 -5.87
N SER A 208 -5.78 -17.47 -6.06
CA SER A 208 -5.50 -18.82 -6.56
C SER A 208 -4.96 -18.83 -8.00
N HIS A 209 -5.23 -17.78 -8.79
CA HIS A 209 -4.77 -17.64 -10.17
C HIS A 209 -3.35 -17.08 -10.28
N CYS A 210 -2.73 -16.64 -9.18
CA CYS A 210 -1.42 -15.98 -9.16
C CYS A 210 -0.36 -16.89 -8.51
N PRO A 211 0.35 -17.76 -9.27
CA PRO A 211 1.30 -18.72 -8.69
C PRO A 211 2.53 -18.07 -8.03
N ASP A 212 2.94 -16.89 -8.48
CA ASP A 212 4.11 -16.16 -7.98
C ASP A 212 3.77 -15.14 -6.88
N LEU A 213 2.56 -15.21 -6.31
CA LEU A 213 2.04 -14.20 -5.40
C LEU A 213 2.82 -14.14 -4.08
N LYS A 214 3.38 -12.96 -3.79
CA LYS A 214 4.13 -12.68 -2.55
C LYS A 214 3.34 -11.80 -1.60
N ARG A 215 2.51 -10.89 -2.12
CA ARG A 215 1.72 -9.93 -1.34
C ARG A 215 0.26 -9.93 -1.77
N LEU A 216 -0.63 -10.15 -0.82
CA LEU A 216 -2.08 -10.13 -1.02
C LEU A 216 -2.71 -9.12 -0.06
N ILE A 217 -3.47 -8.18 -0.62
CA ILE A 217 -4.29 -7.23 0.12
C ILE A 217 -5.74 -7.46 -0.30
N VAL A 218 -6.60 -7.77 0.66
CA VAL A 218 -8.05 -7.88 0.48
C VAL A 218 -8.71 -6.69 1.16
N GLU A 219 -9.26 -5.80 0.35
CA GLU A 219 -9.95 -4.60 0.79
C GLU A 219 -11.46 -4.86 0.87
N ASP A 220 -12.08 -4.47 1.97
CA ASP A 220 -13.53 -4.33 2.01
C ASP A 220 -13.86 -2.95 1.45
N ALA A 221 -14.30 -2.91 0.19
CA ALA A 221 -14.88 -1.69 -0.37
C ALA A 221 -16.14 -1.32 0.42
N PRO A 222 -16.47 -0.03 0.58
CA PRO A 222 -17.73 0.40 1.18
C PRO A 222 -18.88 -0.04 0.25
N SER A 223 -19.32 -1.29 0.40
CA SER A 223 -20.51 -1.79 -0.27
C SER A 223 -21.70 -1.14 0.41
N CYS A 224 -22.56 -0.49 -0.37
CA CYS A 224 -23.86 0.00 0.11
C CYS A 224 -24.84 -1.14 0.46
N MET A 225 -24.41 -2.39 0.30
CA MET A 225 -25.19 -3.59 0.54
C MET A 225 -24.64 -4.33 1.76
N ILE A 226 -25.54 -4.70 2.67
CA ILE A 226 -25.23 -5.60 3.80
C ILE A 226 -25.05 -7.00 3.20
N GLU A 227 -23.82 -7.38 2.91
CA GLU A 227 -23.50 -8.71 2.40
C GLU A 227 -23.28 -9.69 3.56
N THR A 228 -23.72 -10.94 3.38
CA THR A 228 -23.41 -12.01 4.33
C THR A 228 -21.91 -12.22 4.39
N TYR A 229 -21.35 -12.19 5.59
CA TYR A 229 -19.93 -12.49 5.82
C TYR A 229 -19.58 -13.88 5.31
N ILE A 230 -18.56 -13.95 4.44
CA ILE A 230 -17.91 -15.19 4.01
C ILE A 230 -16.57 -15.26 4.75
N ASP A 231 -16.12 -16.41 5.24
CA ASP A 231 -14.79 -16.50 5.87
C ASP A 231 -13.65 -16.38 4.85
N ILE A 232 -12.47 -15.96 5.31
CA ILE A 232 -11.31 -15.76 4.43
C ILE A 232 -10.94 -17.04 3.65
N PRO A 233 -10.82 -18.23 4.27
CA PRO A 233 -10.48 -19.45 3.54
C PRO A 233 -11.42 -19.71 2.35
N THR A 234 -12.74 -19.54 2.56
CA THR A 234 -13.74 -19.71 1.51
C THR A 234 -13.61 -18.65 0.41
N ARG A 235 -13.35 -17.38 0.77
CA ARG A 235 -13.15 -16.29 -0.22
C ARG A 235 -11.95 -16.52 -1.14
N LEU A 236 -10.91 -17.20 -0.64
CA LEU A 236 -9.68 -17.46 -1.39
C LEU A 236 -9.75 -18.74 -2.23
N MET A 237 -10.78 -19.58 -2.05
CA MET A 237 -10.93 -20.79 -2.86
C MET A 237 -11.06 -20.43 -4.34
N PRO A 238 -10.43 -21.22 -5.24
CA PRO A 238 -10.59 -21.01 -6.67
C PRO A 238 -12.04 -21.26 -7.06
N LEU A 239 -12.57 -20.41 -7.94
CA LEU A 239 -13.88 -20.65 -8.55
C LEU A 239 -13.82 -21.79 -9.57
N GLN A 240 -12.67 -21.97 -10.25
CA GLN A 240 -12.46 -23.08 -11.18
C GLN A 240 -12.03 -24.34 -10.43
N HIS A 241 -12.87 -25.39 -10.47
CA HIS A 241 -12.64 -26.65 -9.73
C HIS A 241 -11.35 -27.40 -10.10
N ASN A 242 -10.82 -27.19 -11.31
CA ASN A 242 -9.58 -27.84 -11.75
C ASN A 242 -8.30 -27.13 -11.28
N LEU A 243 -8.43 -25.92 -10.70
CA LEU A 243 -7.33 -25.11 -10.20
C LEU A 243 -6.92 -25.49 -8.75
N VAL A 244 -7.36 -26.67 -8.29
CA VAL A 244 -7.04 -27.21 -6.96
C VAL A 244 -5.53 -27.37 -6.82
N GLY A 245 -4.91 -26.52 -5.99
CA GLY A 245 -3.55 -26.78 -5.52
C GLY A 245 -2.52 -25.67 -5.70
N THR A 246 -2.87 -24.48 -6.18
CA THR A 246 -2.01 -23.29 -5.99
C THR A 246 -2.10 -22.84 -4.54
N ARG A 247 -1.53 -23.64 -3.64
CA ARG A 247 -1.36 -23.25 -2.25
C ARG A 247 -0.52 -21.98 -2.26
N LEU A 248 -1.04 -20.92 -1.65
CA LEU A 248 -0.41 -19.61 -1.45
C LEU A 248 0.80 -19.66 -0.49
N THR A 249 1.60 -20.72 -0.62
CA THR A 249 2.74 -21.06 0.24
C THR A 249 3.89 -20.09 0.12
N GLN A 250 3.97 -19.34 -0.99
CA GLN A 250 4.97 -18.29 -1.22
C GLN A 250 4.53 -16.93 -0.67
N LEU A 251 3.30 -16.82 -0.16
CA LEU A 251 2.78 -15.56 0.36
C LEU A 251 3.57 -15.14 1.60
N THR A 252 4.18 -13.95 1.52
CA THR A 252 4.98 -13.36 2.61
C THR A 252 4.24 -12.21 3.28
N HIS A 253 3.32 -11.55 2.58
CA HIS A 253 2.56 -10.41 3.09
C HIS A 253 1.06 -10.62 2.86
N PHE A 254 0.29 -10.55 3.95
CA PHE A 254 -1.16 -10.68 3.90
C PHE A 254 -1.84 -9.57 4.71
N GLU A 255 -2.82 -8.92 4.10
CA GLU A 255 -3.60 -7.85 4.69
C GLU A 255 -5.07 -8.08 4.35
N THR A 256 -5.92 -8.16 5.35
CA THR A 256 -7.35 -8.36 5.13
C THR A 256 -8.18 -7.88 6.31
N SER A 257 -9.47 -7.71 6.05
CA SER A 257 -10.52 -7.49 7.03
C SER A 257 -11.33 -8.77 7.25
N ALA A 258 -11.59 -9.12 8.51
CA ALA A 258 -12.34 -10.32 8.86
C ALA A 258 -12.95 -10.25 10.27
N ASN A 259 -13.75 -11.27 10.61
CA ASN A 259 -14.26 -11.48 11.96
C ASN A 259 -13.19 -12.05 12.90
N TRP A 260 -12.16 -12.71 12.37
CA TRP A 260 -11.03 -13.27 13.12
C TRP A 260 -11.48 -14.18 14.27
N SER A 261 -12.25 -15.22 13.91
CA SER A 261 -12.58 -16.31 14.83
C SER A 261 -11.41 -17.30 14.96
N ALA A 262 -11.37 -18.08 16.04
CA ALA A 262 -10.31 -19.06 16.25
C ALA A 262 -10.29 -20.12 15.13
N GLY A 263 -11.47 -20.60 14.71
CA GLY A 263 -11.60 -21.55 13.60
C GLY A 263 -11.12 -20.97 12.27
N GLU A 264 -11.43 -19.70 11.99
CA GLU A 264 -10.99 -19.02 10.77
C GLU A 264 -9.46 -18.87 10.72
N ILE A 265 -8.84 -18.50 11.84
CA ILE A 265 -7.37 -18.38 11.92
C ILE A 265 -6.72 -19.77 11.78
N ALA A 266 -7.24 -20.77 12.49
CA ALA A 266 -6.73 -22.14 12.42
C ALA A 266 -6.82 -22.74 11.00
N ALA A 267 -7.86 -22.40 10.23
CA ALA A 267 -8.00 -22.82 8.84
C ALA A 267 -7.10 -22.02 7.89
N LEU A 268 -6.91 -20.73 8.13
CA LEU A 268 -6.16 -19.83 7.25
C LEU A 268 -4.65 -20.04 7.34
N VAL A 269 -4.13 -20.17 8.56
CA VAL A 269 -2.70 -20.13 8.81
C VAL A 269 -1.91 -21.26 8.09
N PRO A 270 -2.41 -22.52 8.00
CA PRO A 270 -1.78 -23.57 7.20
C PRO A 270 -1.62 -23.23 5.71
N CYS A 271 -2.41 -22.30 5.18
CA CYS A 271 -2.31 -21.87 3.78
C CYS A 271 -1.09 -20.96 3.52
N PHE A 272 -0.55 -20.30 4.55
CA PHE A 272 0.51 -19.28 4.45
C PHE A 272 1.72 -19.55 5.36
N PRO A 273 2.39 -20.71 5.25
CA PRO A 273 3.48 -21.08 6.16
C PRO A 273 4.70 -20.13 6.13
N ARG A 274 4.87 -19.34 5.07
CA ARG A 274 6.00 -18.39 4.89
C ARG A 274 5.63 -16.94 5.20
N LEU A 275 4.50 -16.71 5.86
CA LEU A 275 4.03 -15.34 6.13
C LEU A 275 4.99 -14.60 7.06
N GLN A 276 5.48 -13.44 6.62
CA GLN A 276 6.39 -12.56 7.35
C GLN A 276 5.70 -11.30 7.84
N TYR A 277 4.63 -10.89 7.16
CA TYR A 277 3.82 -9.72 7.49
C TYR A 277 2.34 -10.11 7.47
N LEU A 278 1.65 -9.82 8.58
CA LEU A 278 0.21 -10.03 8.71
C LEU A 278 -0.45 -8.75 9.23
N HIS A 279 -1.45 -8.26 8.50
CA HIS A 279 -2.30 -7.16 8.94
C HIS A 279 -3.75 -7.61 9.08
N MET A 280 -4.20 -7.68 10.33
CA MET A 280 -5.53 -8.11 10.74
C MET A 280 -6.43 -6.91 11.03
N ARG A 281 -7.40 -6.63 10.17
CA ARG A 281 -8.43 -5.60 10.42
C ARG A 281 -9.74 -6.27 10.84
N SER A 282 -10.42 -5.74 11.85
CA SER A 282 -11.78 -6.21 12.14
C SER A 282 -12.81 -5.60 11.19
N ASP A 283 -13.71 -6.43 10.69
CA ASP A 283 -14.91 -6.00 9.95
C ASP A 283 -15.94 -5.35 10.90
N ALA A 284 -16.19 -5.97 12.06
CA ALA A 284 -17.21 -5.56 13.03
C ALA A 284 -16.68 -4.76 14.24
N PHE A 285 -15.52 -4.10 14.12
CA PHE A 285 -14.83 -3.37 15.20
C PHE A 285 -14.37 -4.21 16.41
N CYS A 286 -14.58 -5.54 16.39
CA CYS A 286 -14.05 -6.47 17.37
C CYS A 286 -13.59 -7.78 16.70
N TYR A 287 -12.60 -8.44 17.28
CA TYR A 287 -12.25 -9.81 16.91
C TYR A 287 -13.19 -10.78 17.65
N ARG A 288 -13.57 -11.86 17.00
CA ARG A 288 -14.40 -12.91 17.62
C ARG A 288 -13.61 -13.84 18.53
N ALA A 289 -12.32 -14.02 18.26
CA ALA A 289 -11.40 -14.72 19.17
C ALA A 289 -10.75 -13.75 20.16
N SER A 290 -10.35 -14.28 21.33
CA SER A 290 -9.55 -13.53 22.29
C SER A 290 -8.15 -13.24 21.72
N THR A 291 -7.53 -12.13 22.12
CA THR A 291 -6.18 -11.78 21.67
C THR A 291 -5.16 -12.87 22.02
N ALA A 292 -5.27 -13.49 23.20
CA ALA A 292 -4.40 -14.59 23.59
C ALA A 292 -4.53 -15.79 22.64
N THR A 293 -5.77 -16.22 22.34
CA THR A 293 -6.03 -17.32 21.40
C THR A 293 -5.51 -17.02 19.99
N ILE A 294 -5.69 -15.79 19.52
CA ILE A 294 -5.16 -15.35 18.22
C ILE A 294 -3.64 -15.52 18.20
N LEU A 295 -2.94 -14.96 19.18
CA LEU A 295 -1.48 -14.95 19.22
C LEU A 295 -0.89 -16.35 19.40
N GLU A 296 -1.55 -17.21 20.18
CA GLU A 296 -1.19 -18.62 20.32
C GLU A 296 -1.28 -19.36 18.98
N LEU A 297 -2.41 -19.23 18.26
CA LEU A 297 -2.60 -19.87 16.95
C LEU A 297 -1.59 -19.37 15.91
N LEU A 298 -1.33 -18.05 15.88
CA LEU A 298 -0.33 -17.47 14.99
C LEU A 298 1.07 -17.95 15.35
N GLY A 299 1.45 -17.92 16.63
CA GLY A 299 2.77 -18.32 17.12
C GLY A 299 3.09 -19.80 16.90
N HIS A 300 2.08 -20.67 17.03
CA HIS A 300 2.25 -22.11 16.80
C HIS A 300 2.62 -22.41 15.34
N ASN A 301 2.06 -21.68 14.38
CA ASN A 301 2.10 -22.06 12.98
C ASN A 301 2.89 -21.10 12.07
N LEU A 302 2.99 -19.80 12.39
CA LEU A 302 3.67 -18.79 11.58
C LEU A 302 5.07 -18.47 12.11
N LYS A 303 5.99 -19.42 11.97
CA LYS A 303 7.36 -19.31 12.51
C LYS A 303 8.21 -18.20 11.86
N GLN A 304 7.78 -17.64 10.72
CA GLN A 304 8.50 -16.59 10.00
C GLN A 304 7.89 -15.20 10.20
N LEU A 305 6.85 -15.05 11.02
CA LEU A 305 6.13 -13.80 11.17
C LEU A 305 6.98 -12.76 11.89
N ARG A 306 7.37 -11.71 11.16
CA ARG A 306 8.21 -10.60 11.66
C ARG A 306 7.41 -9.37 12.05
N VAL A 307 6.30 -9.12 11.35
CA VAL A 307 5.46 -7.94 11.56
C VAL A 307 4.01 -8.38 11.68
N LEU A 308 3.39 -8.00 12.80
CA LEU A 308 1.97 -8.20 13.06
C LEU A 308 1.31 -6.85 13.24
N LYS A 309 0.24 -6.58 12.49
CA LYS A 309 -0.59 -5.39 12.68
C LYS A 309 -2.00 -5.78 13.09
N LEU A 310 -2.42 -5.27 14.24
CA LEU A 310 -3.73 -5.51 14.81
C LEU A 310 -4.54 -4.21 14.80
N ASN A 311 -5.54 -4.13 13.94
CA ASN A 311 -6.40 -2.97 13.82
C ASN A 311 -7.83 -3.28 14.25
N LYS A 312 -8.45 -2.29 14.93
CA LYS A 312 -9.80 -2.40 15.48
C LYS A 312 -9.96 -3.61 16.40
N VAL A 313 -8.98 -3.82 17.27
CA VAL A 313 -9.06 -4.85 18.32
C VAL A 313 -10.04 -4.35 19.37
N GLY A 314 -11.17 -5.03 19.57
CA GLY A 314 -12.21 -4.57 20.49
C GLY A 314 -11.77 -4.46 21.96
N SER A 315 -10.71 -5.20 22.34
CA SER A 315 -10.07 -5.12 23.65
C SER A 315 -9.07 -3.97 23.79
N LEU A 316 -8.64 -3.37 22.66
CA LEU A 316 -7.76 -2.20 22.67
C LEU A 316 -8.60 -0.92 22.60
N PRO A 317 -8.37 0.03 23.50
CA PRO A 317 -9.19 1.23 23.68
C PRO A 317 -9.48 2.08 22.44
N ASP A 318 -8.72 1.99 21.35
CA ASP A 318 -8.79 3.02 20.31
C ASP A 318 -10.14 3.15 19.58
N MET A 319 -11.02 2.13 19.64
CA MET A 319 -12.37 2.22 19.06
C MET A 319 -13.49 2.30 20.11
N GLY A 320 -13.45 1.50 21.18
CA GLY A 320 -14.49 1.53 22.23
C GLY A 320 -14.33 2.68 23.23
N TYR A 321 -13.09 3.09 23.48
CA TYR A 321 -12.77 4.08 24.49
C TYR A 321 -13.00 5.48 23.97
N ARG A 322 -12.77 5.82 22.69
CA ARG A 322 -13.07 7.17 22.18
C ARG A 322 -14.54 7.56 22.37
N ALA A 323 -15.47 6.63 22.15
CA ALA A 323 -16.90 6.87 22.34
C ALA A 323 -17.31 6.88 23.83
N LEU A 324 -16.83 5.93 24.64
CA LEU A 324 -17.10 5.88 26.08
C LEU A 324 -16.43 7.03 26.84
N TRP A 325 -15.23 7.43 26.43
CA TRP A 325 -14.48 8.58 26.91
C TRP A 325 -15.19 9.88 26.57
N LYS A 326 -15.66 10.06 25.33
CA LYS A 326 -16.46 11.24 24.94
C LYS A 326 -17.67 11.39 25.88
N ARG A 327 -18.40 10.30 26.12
CA ARG A 327 -19.54 10.30 27.06
C ARG A 327 -19.14 10.60 28.51
N SER A 328 -18.01 10.05 28.96
CA SER A 328 -17.53 10.22 30.34
C SER A 328 -16.97 11.63 30.60
N ILE A 329 -16.29 12.22 29.61
CA ILE A 329 -15.80 13.60 29.69
C ILE A 329 -16.93 14.61 29.67
N THR A 330 -17.97 14.40 28.86
CA THR A 330 -19.15 15.29 28.88
C THR A 330 -19.87 15.28 30.23
N ALA A 331 -19.72 14.21 31.02
CA ALA A 331 -20.29 14.11 32.35
C ALA A 331 -19.42 14.76 33.45
N CYS A 332 -18.16 15.11 33.16
CA CYS A 332 -17.28 15.78 34.12
C CYS A 332 -17.52 17.30 34.13
N ALA A 333 -17.98 17.83 35.26
CA ALA A 333 -18.27 19.25 35.43
C ALA A 333 -17.00 20.13 35.45
N THR A 334 -15.85 19.57 35.83
CA THR A 334 -14.60 20.34 36.01
C THR A 334 -13.44 19.79 35.17
N GLU A 335 -12.50 20.67 34.82
CA GLU A 335 -11.26 20.32 34.13
C GLU A 335 -10.37 19.37 34.96
N ALA A 336 -10.29 19.59 36.28
CA ALA A 336 -9.53 18.73 37.17
C ALA A 336 -10.03 17.27 37.14
N GLN A 337 -11.35 17.07 37.13
CA GLN A 337 -11.96 15.74 37.00
C GLN A 337 -11.66 15.10 35.64
N ARG A 338 -11.71 15.88 34.55
CA ARG A 338 -11.35 15.39 33.21
C ARG A 338 -9.89 14.95 33.13
N ARG A 339 -8.96 15.71 33.72
CA ARG A 339 -7.53 15.35 33.77
C ARG A 339 -7.27 14.08 34.59
N VAL A 340 -7.92 13.92 35.73
CA VAL A 340 -7.80 12.68 36.55
C VAL A 340 -8.36 11.47 35.79
N LEU A 341 -9.54 11.62 35.18
CA LEU A 341 -10.15 10.57 34.36
C LEU A 341 -9.27 10.22 33.17
N TRP A 342 -8.66 11.22 32.51
CA TRP A 342 -7.70 11.00 31.43
C TRP A 342 -6.51 10.17 31.90
N ALA A 343 -5.86 10.56 33.00
CA ALA A 343 -4.70 9.85 33.52
C ALA A 343 -5.00 8.38 33.87
N GLN A 344 -6.14 8.11 34.50
CA GLN A 344 -6.56 6.74 34.84
C GLN A 344 -6.84 5.89 33.59
N ASN A 345 -7.50 6.49 32.60
CA ASN A 345 -7.84 5.82 31.35
C ASN A 345 -6.60 5.54 30.50
N GLU A 346 -5.68 6.48 30.45
CA GLU A 346 -4.40 6.35 29.78
C GLU A 346 -3.56 5.23 30.43
N ALA A 347 -3.49 5.18 31.77
CA ALA A 347 -2.79 4.11 32.48
C ALA A 347 -3.36 2.72 32.13
N ARG A 348 -4.70 2.57 32.13
CA ARG A 348 -5.37 1.31 31.73
C ARG A 348 -5.13 0.97 30.27
N ARG A 349 -5.11 1.96 29.38
CA ARG A 349 -4.83 1.76 27.96
C ARG A 349 -3.41 1.25 27.75
N VAL A 350 -2.42 1.91 28.34
CA VAL A 350 -1.01 1.53 28.28
C VAL A 350 -0.81 0.12 28.84
N GLU A 351 -1.46 -0.21 29.95
CA GLU A 351 -1.44 -1.57 30.51
C GLU A 351 -2.03 -2.61 29.55
N ALA A 352 -3.19 -2.32 28.95
CA ALA A 352 -3.82 -3.22 27.97
C ALA A 352 -2.94 -3.42 26.72
N GLU A 353 -2.34 -2.35 26.19
CA GLU A 353 -1.42 -2.41 25.04
C GLU A 353 -0.17 -3.22 25.35
N ASN A 354 0.45 -2.98 26.50
CA ASN A 354 1.61 -3.73 26.96
C ASN A 354 1.26 -5.20 27.16
N ASN A 355 0.07 -5.53 27.65
CA ASN A 355 -0.38 -6.91 27.77
C ASN A 355 -0.51 -7.60 26.40
N VAL A 356 -1.07 -6.92 25.40
CA VAL A 356 -1.17 -7.47 24.03
C VAL A 356 0.22 -7.68 23.42
N VAL A 357 1.11 -6.70 23.56
CA VAL A 357 2.48 -6.79 23.03
C VAL A 357 3.28 -7.88 23.74
N ARG A 358 3.16 -7.98 25.07
CA ARG A 358 3.79 -9.06 25.84
C ARG A 358 3.36 -10.42 25.31
N LEU A 359 2.05 -10.65 25.20
CA LEU A 359 1.53 -11.90 24.63
C LEU A 359 2.06 -12.14 23.21
N ALA A 360 2.14 -11.09 22.38
CA ALA A 360 2.58 -11.24 20.99
C ALA A 360 4.05 -11.66 20.90
N PHE A 361 4.94 -11.01 21.65
CA PHE A 361 6.36 -11.37 21.68
C PHE A 361 6.65 -12.67 22.42
N THR A 362 5.82 -13.06 23.40
CA THR A 362 5.90 -14.36 24.07
C THR A 362 5.51 -15.50 23.15
N HIS A 363 4.38 -15.39 22.43
CA HIS A 363 3.88 -16.48 21.59
C HIS A 363 4.55 -16.54 20.21
N ILE A 364 5.05 -15.42 19.70
CA ILE A 364 5.63 -15.31 18.36
C ILE A 364 7.10 -14.90 18.49
N GLU A 365 7.97 -15.89 18.63
CA GLU A 365 9.40 -15.71 18.89
C GLU A 365 10.11 -14.82 17.85
N THR A 366 9.76 -14.99 16.57
CA THR A 366 10.38 -14.27 15.45
C THR A 366 9.79 -12.88 15.19
N LEU A 367 8.82 -12.45 16.00
CA LEU A 367 8.16 -11.17 15.85
C LEU A 367 9.09 -10.02 16.26
N HIS A 368 9.37 -9.13 15.31
CA HIS A 368 10.17 -7.92 15.52
C HIS A 368 9.30 -6.70 15.79
N GLU A 369 8.15 -6.60 15.12
CA GLU A 369 7.24 -5.46 15.24
C GLU A 369 5.80 -5.90 15.49
N CYS A 370 5.17 -5.30 16.50
CA CYS A 370 3.74 -5.43 16.77
C CYS A 370 3.09 -4.03 16.67
N TRP A 371 2.19 -3.87 15.71
CA TRP A 371 1.44 -2.64 15.51
C TRP A 371 0.05 -2.76 16.12
N LEU A 372 -0.33 -1.77 16.91
CA LEU A 372 -1.67 -1.63 17.48
C LEU A 372 -2.32 -0.39 16.85
N GLY A 373 -3.26 -0.61 15.94
CA GLY A 373 -3.79 0.46 15.10
C GLY A 373 -2.79 0.95 14.04
N GLU A 374 -3.03 2.14 13.51
CA GLU A 374 -2.25 2.70 12.40
C GLU A 374 -0.97 3.42 12.85
N GLU A 375 -0.89 3.85 14.11
CA GLU A 375 0.10 4.85 14.55
C GLU A 375 0.98 4.39 15.71
N ARG A 376 0.72 3.23 16.32
CA ARG A 376 1.48 2.73 17.48
C ARG A 376 2.20 1.43 17.13
N ILE A 377 3.51 1.43 17.36
CA ILE A 377 4.42 0.34 16.99
C ILE A 377 5.23 -0.04 18.23
N ALA A 378 5.15 -1.28 18.66
CA ALA A 378 6.10 -1.86 19.59
C ALA A 378 7.18 -2.61 18.81
N ARG A 379 8.45 -2.30 19.07
CA ARG A 379 9.59 -3.01 18.50
C ARG A 379 10.34 -3.77 19.58
N ARG A 380 10.62 -5.04 19.34
CA ARG A 380 11.47 -5.84 20.24
C ARG A 380 12.85 -5.18 20.38
N ALA A 381 13.36 -5.09 21.60
CA ALA A 381 14.67 -4.50 21.86
C ALA A 381 15.80 -5.39 21.33
N VAL A 382 16.92 -4.77 20.91
CA VAL A 382 18.08 -5.48 20.37
C VAL A 382 18.74 -6.32 21.48
N GLY A 383 18.94 -7.61 21.23
CA GLY A 383 19.57 -8.55 22.18
C GLY A 383 18.60 -9.31 23.09
N CYS A 384 17.29 -9.06 22.97
CA CYS A 384 16.22 -9.76 23.71
C CYS A 384 15.61 -10.89 22.88
N ASP A 385 16.42 -11.91 22.56
CA ASP A 385 15.97 -13.07 21.79
C ASP A 385 15.41 -14.20 22.70
N ALA A 386 15.66 -14.12 24.01
CA ALA A 386 15.18 -15.09 24.99
C ALA A 386 13.89 -14.62 25.68
N ILE A 387 12.95 -15.55 25.88
CA ILE A 387 11.65 -15.36 26.54
C ILE A 387 11.79 -14.74 27.93
N ASP A 388 12.88 -15.05 28.64
CA ASP A 388 13.14 -14.60 30.02
C ASP A 388 13.65 -13.15 30.10
N SER A 389 13.84 -12.48 28.96
CA SER A 389 14.36 -11.10 28.86
C SER A 389 13.57 -10.24 27.87
N LEU A 390 12.27 -10.53 27.70
CA LEU A 390 11.43 -9.78 26.78
C LEU A 390 11.45 -8.30 27.12
N SER A 391 11.87 -7.47 26.17
CA SER A 391 11.70 -6.04 26.28
C SER A 391 11.40 -5.41 24.93
N TRP A 392 10.68 -4.30 24.94
CA TRP A 392 10.30 -3.60 23.72
C TRP A 392 10.27 -2.10 23.89
N VAL A 393 10.40 -1.41 22.76
CA VAL A 393 10.36 0.04 22.64
C VAL A 393 9.12 0.44 21.89
N TRP A 394 8.32 1.34 22.48
CA TRP A 394 7.22 1.98 21.78
C TRP A 394 7.71 3.11 20.86
N GLN A 395 7.27 3.08 19.61
CA GLN A 395 7.24 4.24 18.72
C GLN A 395 5.78 4.63 18.49
N ARG A 396 5.43 5.86 18.86
CA ARG A 396 4.10 6.43 18.64
C ARG A 396 4.21 7.54 17.59
N SER A 397 3.47 7.41 16.50
CA SER A 397 3.25 8.51 15.57
C SER A 397 2.16 9.41 16.11
N ARG A 398 2.24 10.72 15.85
CA ARG A 398 1.23 11.68 16.32
C ARG A 398 -0.11 11.28 15.73
N GLU A 399 -1.10 11.03 16.60
CA GLU A 399 -2.47 10.81 16.16
C GLU A 399 -2.90 12.01 15.32
N ASN A 400 -3.19 11.77 14.05
CA ASN A 400 -3.78 12.80 13.21
C ASN A 400 -5.13 13.18 13.81
N VAL A 401 -5.16 14.33 14.48
CA VAL A 401 -6.39 14.96 14.94
C VAL A 401 -7.25 15.15 13.70
N ASP A 402 -8.36 14.40 13.61
CA ASP A 402 -9.30 14.45 12.49
C ASP A 402 -9.48 15.91 12.06
N VAL A 403 -9.20 16.25 10.80
CA VAL A 403 -9.28 17.64 10.30
C VAL A 403 -10.69 18.23 10.52
N TYR A 404 -11.71 17.38 10.59
CA TYR A 404 -13.09 17.73 10.95
C TYR A 404 -13.31 18.17 12.40
N SER A 405 -12.31 18.00 13.28
CA SER A 405 -12.42 18.35 14.70
C SER A 405 -11.95 19.76 15.03
N GLN A 406 -11.30 20.47 14.11
CA GLN A 406 -10.80 21.84 14.35
C GLN A 406 -11.91 22.86 14.68
N GLN A 407 -13.16 22.59 14.29
CA GLN A 407 -14.33 23.39 14.65
C GLN A 407 -15.24 22.73 15.70
N SER A 408 -14.87 21.55 16.21
CA SER A 408 -15.67 20.84 17.20
C SER A 408 -15.28 21.28 18.61
N GLU A 409 -16.21 21.18 19.58
CA GLU A 409 -15.95 21.36 21.01
C GLU A 409 -14.77 20.50 21.52
N TRP A 410 -14.40 19.46 20.76
CA TRP A 410 -13.29 18.55 21.03
C TRP A 410 -11.90 19.09 20.68
N ALA A 411 -11.80 20.16 19.88
CA ALA A 411 -10.52 20.83 19.61
C ALA A 411 -9.89 21.40 20.88
N ALA A 412 -10.73 21.92 21.81
CA ALA A 412 -10.27 22.47 23.08
C ALA A 412 -9.59 21.42 23.98
N PHE A 413 -10.04 20.16 23.93
CA PHE A 413 -9.43 19.04 24.65
C PHE A 413 -8.22 18.43 23.92
N GLY A 414 -7.97 18.83 22.67
CA GLY A 414 -6.81 18.38 21.89
C GLY A 414 -5.48 18.81 22.50
N VAL A 415 -5.41 20.06 22.97
CA VAL A 415 -4.21 20.62 23.62
C VAL A 415 -3.94 19.96 24.99
N GLU A 416 -4.98 19.53 25.71
CA GLU A 416 -4.85 18.78 26.97
C GLU A 416 -4.29 17.35 26.75
N LYS A 417 -4.56 16.76 25.58
CA LYS A 417 -4.05 15.45 25.14
C LYS A 417 -2.61 15.52 24.62
N GLU A 418 -2.19 16.66 24.07
CA GLU A 418 -0.90 16.85 23.37
C GLU A 418 0.34 16.79 24.26
N ALA A 419 0.21 16.85 25.59
CA ALA A 419 1.33 16.74 26.51
C ALA A 419 1.82 15.30 26.76
N ALA A 420 1.10 14.29 26.26
CA ALA A 420 1.36 12.89 26.56
C ALA A 420 1.90 12.12 25.34
N VAL A 421 3.22 11.91 25.36
CA VAL A 421 3.96 10.80 24.76
C VAL A 421 4.45 10.96 23.32
N VAL A 422 5.58 11.64 23.18
CA VAL A 422 6.69 11.17 22.32
C VAL A 422 7.77 10.66 23.26
N CYS A 423 7.70 9.38 23.64
CA CYS A 423 8.74 8.71 24.43
C CYS A 423 8.96 7.31 23.86
N SER A 424 10.22 6.94 23.66
CA SER A 424 10.62 5.54 23.62
C SER A 424 10.53 4.99 25.03
N GLU A 425 9.45 4.27 25.34
CA GLU A 425 9.30 3.57 26.63
C GLU A 425 9.86 2.16 26.47
N VAL A 426 10.89 1.81 27.25
CA VAL A 426 11.37 0.44 27.38
C VAL A 426 10.47 -0.26 28.37
N CYS A 427 9.70 -1.24 27.90
CA CYS A 427 8.92 -2.13 28.75
C CYS A 427 9.63 -3.47 28.85
N THR A 428 9.65 -4.06 30.04
CA THR A 428 10.10 -5.44 30.32
C THR A 428 8.91 -6.34 30.63
#